data_AF-A0A9D1BYR5-F1
#
_entry.id   AF-A0A9D1BYR5-F1
#
_cell.length_a   1.000
_cell.length_b   1.000
_cell.length_c   1.000
_cell.angle_alpha   90.00
_cell.angle_beta   90.00
_cell.angle_gamma   90.00
#
_symmetry.space_group_name_H-M   'P 1'
#
loop_
_entity.id
_entity.type
_entity.pdbx_description
1 polymer ?
#
loop_
_entity_poly.entity_id
_entity_poly.type
_entity_poly.pdbx_seq_one_letter_code
_entity_poly.pdbx_strand_id
1 'polypeptide(L)'
;MTEELPFRVRSWYGLPAEIAVGRVWHWVKAGPVPLPHPGLVDLHLRQGLPRRERERLTYLHEQGHLETLPLAALHGVALGMVGRRRKGAPWWARVLVGLLAWLAGWELFAEFYTVARTGSRYTRLYRKARTPMPTALFFWVGMWLLAVGGSMWMWKGSEFRVQSSGFRVRDSGFGVRSKEES
;
A
#
# COMPACT_ATOMS: atom_id res chain seq x y z
N MET A 1 -4.31 0.42 -31.19
CA MET A 1 -4.28 1.32 -30.02
C MET A 1 -4.94 2.60 -30.46
N THR A 2 -6.13 2.93 -29.95
CA THR A 2 -6.67 4.29 -30.13
C THR A 2 -5.75 5.23 -29.36
N GLU A 3 -5.21 6.24 -30.05
CA GLU A 3 -4.34 7.28 -29.49
C GLU A 3 -5.14 8.16 -28.51
N GLU A 4 -5.53 7.62 -27.36
CA GLU A 4 -6.04 8.44 -26.29
C GLU A 4 -4.84 9.19 -25.68
N LEU A 5 -4.75 10.47 -26.03
CA LEU A 5 -3.70 11.37 -25.59
C LEU A 5 -3.57 11.31 -24.05
N PRO A 6 -2.36 11.17 -23.51
CA PRO A 6 -2.16 11.08 -22.08
C PRO A 6 -2.66 12.33 -21.37
N PHE A 7 -3.40 12.15 -20.28
CA PHE A 7 -3.87 13.25 -19.45
C PHE A 7 -2.75 13.68 -18.50
N ARG A 8 -2.38 14.96 -18.57
CA ARG A 8 -1.42 15.56 -17.64
C ARG A 8 -2.13 15.93 -16.35
N VAL A 9 -1.61 15.41 -15.25
CA VAL A 9 -2.09 15.69 -13.90
C VAL A 9 -0.94 16.10 -13.00
N ARG A 10 -1.28 16.70 -11.86
CA ARG A 10 -0.33 17.01 -10.79
C ARG A 10 -0.93 16.53 -9.48
N SER A 11 -0.16 15.78 -8.72
CA SER A 11 -0.58 15.33 -7.38
C SER A 11 -0.72 16.50 -6.41
N TRP A 12 -1.40 16.28 -5.28
CA TRP A 12 -1.52 17.27 -4.21
C TRP A 12 -0.16 17.70 -3.61
N TYR A 13 0.86 16.84 -3.74
CA TYR A 13 2.24 17.11 -3.31
C TYR A 13 3.15 17.57 -4.47
N GLY A 14 2.57 18.00 -5.59
CA GLY A 14 3.28 18.69 -6.66
C GLY A 14 3.97 17.81 -7.71
N LEU A 15 3.83 16.48 -7.65
CA LEU A 15 4.46 15.57 -8.60
C LEU A 15 3.70 15.58 -9.94
N PRO A 16 4.32 15.98 -11.06
CA PRO A 16 3.70 15.90 -12.37
C PRO A 16 3.61 14.45 -12.84
N ALA A 17 2.47 14.08 -13.41
CA ALA A 17 2.28 12.77 -14.00
C ALA A 17 1.44 12.80 -15.29
N GLU A 18 1.59 11.75 -16.08
CA GLU A 18 0.80 11.47 -17.27
C GLU A 18 0.04 10.16 -17.06
N ILE A 19 -1.29 10.20 -17.21
CA ILE A 19 -2.15 9.03 -17.08
C ILE A 19 -2.63 8.64 -18.48
N ALA A 20 -2.44 7.39 -18.87
CA ALA A 20 -3.13 6.82 -20.02
C ALA A 20 -3.89 5.55 -19.63
N VAL A 21 -5.14 5.49 -20.06
CA VAL A 21 -6.05 4.39 -19.77
C VAL A 21 -6.22 3.57 -21.04
N GLY A 22 -5.56 2.41 -21.09
CA GLY A 22 -5.81 1.40 -22.11
C GLY A 22 -6.99 0.49 -21.76
N ARG A 23 -7.22 -0.53 -22.59
CA ARG A 23 -8.32 -1.49 -22.41
C ARG A 23 -8.00 -2.63 -21.42
N VAL A 24 -6.71 -2.86 -21.16
CA VAL A 24 -6.16 -3.98 -20.36
C VAL A 24 -5.01 -3.49 -19.49
N TRP A 25 -4.17 -2.63 -20.06
CA TRP A 25 -3.04 -2.01 -19.40
C TRP A 25 -3.31 -0.53 -19.21
N HIS A 26 -3.05 -0.04 -18.01
CA HIS A 26 -2.99 1.38 -17.71
C HIS A 26 -1.58 1.71 -17.29
N TRP A 27 -1.18 2.95 -17.54
CA TRP A 27 0.07 3.45 -17.03
C TRP A 27 -0.10 4.83 -16.42
N VAL A 28 0.56 5.01 -15.28
CA VAL A 28 0.83 6.31 -14.70
C VAL A 28 2.32 6.54 -14.87
N LYS A 29 2.68 7.60 -15.60
CA LYS A 29 4.06 8.03 -15.73
C LYS A 29 4.30 9.19 -14.78
N ALA A 30 4.98 8.94 -13.68
CA ALA A 30 5.36 9.96 -12.72
C ALA A 30 6.79 10.44 -13.02
N GLY A 31 6.94 11.63 -13.58
CA GLY A 31 8.23 12.09 -14.13
C GLY A 31 8.76 11.15 -15.23
N PRO A 32 9.98 10.59 -15.12
CA PRO A 32 10.54 9.68 -16.11
C PRO A 32 10.10 8.21 -15.93
N VAL A 33 9.48 7.85 -14.80
CA VAL A 33 9.23 6.45 -14.43
C VAL A 33 7.81 6.04 -14.85
N PRO A 34 7.64 5.13 -15.81
CA PRO A 34 6.36 4.50 -16.05
C PRO A 34 6.08 3.46 -14.96
N LEU A 35 4.88 3.51 -14.39
CA LEU A 35 4.37 2.52 -13.46
C LEU A 35 3.28 1.75 -14.20
N PRO A 36 3.62 0.64 -14.89
CA PRO A 36 2.61 -0.21 -15.49
C PRO A 36 1.83 -0.90 -14.38
N HIS A 37 0.51 -0.81 -14.44
CA HIS A 37 -0.36 -1.48 -13.49
C HIS A 37 -1.34 -2.37 -14.27
N PRO A 38 -1.42 -3.69 -13.96
CA PRO A 38 -2.45 -4.55 -14.55
C PRO A 38 -3.80 -4.13 -14.00
N GLY A 39 -4.80 -3.86 -14.83
CA GLY A 39 -6.13 -3.39 -14.40
C GLY A 39 -6.95 -4.44 -13.62
N LEU A 40 -6.48 -4.88 -12.44
CA LEU A 40 -7.15 -5.84 -11.57
C LEU A 40 -8.52 -5.34 -11.15
N VAL A 41 -8.62 -4.05 -10.88
CA VAL A 41 -9.88 -3.41 -10.53
C VAL A 41 -10.84 -3.38 -11.72
N ASP A 42 -10.34 -3.19 -12.93
CA ASP A 42 -11.16 -3.25 -14.14
C ASP A 42 -11.71 -4.66 -14.37
N LEU A 43 -10.89 -5.68 -14.09
CA LEU A 43 -11.28 -7.08 -14.18
C LEU A 43 -12.32 -7.48 -13.14
N HIS A 44 -12.28 -6.95 -11.91
CA HIS A 44 -13.13 -7.44 -10.81
C HIS A 44 -14.27 -6.52 -10.44
N LEU A 45 -13.99 -5.20 -10.36
CA LEU A 45 -15.00 -4.22 -9.99
C LEU A 45 -15.75 -3.74 -11.22
N ARG A 46 -15.07 -3.32 -12.30
CA ARG A 46 -15.71 -2.50 -13.35
C ARG A 46 -16.45 -3.30 -14.44
N GLN A 47 -16.73 -4.58 -14.21
CA GLN A 47 -17.51 -5.40 -15.13
C GLN A 47 -18.94 -4.87 -15.28
N GLY A 48 -19.44 -4.77 -16.51
CA GLY A 48 -20.81 -4.33 -16.80
C GLY A 48 -21.03 -2.82 -16.73
N LEU A 49 -20.02 -2.01 -16.38
CA LEU A 49 -20.14 -0.56 -16.46
C LEU A 49 -20.14 -0.06 -17.92
N PRO A 50 -20.95 0.97 -18.25
CA PRO A 50 -20.85 1.65 -19.54
C PRO A 50 -19.42 2.15 -19.76
N ARG A 51 -18.92 2.05 -21.01
CA ARG A 51 -17.53 2.35 -21.38
C ARG A 51 -17.03 3.69 -20.79
N ARG A 52 -17.80 4.77 -20.95
CA ARG A 52 -17.46 6.10 -20.44
C ARG A 52 -17.34 6.16 -18.91
N GLU A 53 -18.19 5.45 -18.19
CA GLU A 53 -18.15 5.42 -16.72
C GLU A 53 -16.98 4.56 -16.23
N ARG A 54 -16.69 3.44 -16.92
CA ARG A 54 -15.50 2.64 -16.65
C ARG A 54 -14.23 3.48 -16.84
N GLU A 55 -14.05 4.08 -18.00
CA GLU A 55 -12.88 4.93 -18.32
C GLU A 55 -12.69 6.03 -17.28
N ARG A 56 -13.77 6.68 -16.84
CA ARG A 56 -13.72 7.71 -15.79
C ARG A 56 -13.28 7.16 -14.44
N LEU A 57 -13.83 6.02 -14.01
CA LEU A 57 -13.45 5.42 -12.72
C LEU A 57 -12.02 4.88 -12.76
N THR A 58 -11.63 4.28 -13.88
CA THR A 58 -10.26 3.83 -14.12
C THR A 58 -9.30 5.01 -14.07
N TYR A 59 -9.60 6.13 -14.74
CA TYR A 59 -8.80 7.35 -14.64
C TYR A 59 -8.65 7.84 -13.19
N LEU A 60 -9.74 7.87 -12.42
CA LEU A 60 -9.70 8.29 -11.01
C LEU A 60 -8.90 7.33 -10.14
N HIS A 61 -8.89 6.05 -10.47
CA HIS A 61 -8.11 5.03 -9.79
C HIS A 61 -6.61 5.17 -10.09
N GLU A 62 -6.24 5.37 -11.35
CA GLU A 62 -4.86 5.69 -11.74
C GLU A 62 -4.37 6.99 -11.09
N GLN A 63 -5.23 8.02 -11.03
CA GLN A 63 -4.94 9.22 -10.24
C GLN A 63 -4.82 8.88 -8.74
N GLY A 64 -5.65 7.99 -8.21
CA GLY A 64 -5.58 7.50 -6.84
C GLY A 64 -4.23 6.90 -6.48
N HIS A 65 -3.59 6.13 -7.38
CA HIS A 65 -2.23 5.64 -7.15
C HIS A 65 -1.23 6.77 -6.95
N LEU A 66 -1.30 7.80 -7.80
CA LEU A 66 -0.44 8.98 -7.69
C LEU A 66 -0.69 9.72 -6.38
N GLU A 67 -1.95 10.00 -6.03
CA GLU A 67 -2.30 10.80 -4.85
C GLU A 67 -2.01 10.07 -3.54
N THR A 68 -2.06 8.73 -3.55
CA THR A 68 -1.81 7.87 -2.38
C THR A 68 -0.40 7.30 -2.32
N LEU A 69 0.47 7.63 -3.28
CA LEU A 69 1.87 7.19 -3.31
C LEU A 69 2.61 7.46 -1.98
N PRO A 70 2.47 8.60 -1.29
CA PRO A 70 3.10 8.80 0.00
C PRO A 70 2.64 7.79 1.07
N LEU A 71 1.34 7.47 1.12
CA LEU A 71 0.80 6.48 2.05
C LEU A 71 1.29 5.06 1.71
N ALA A 72 1.32 4.71 0.42
CA ALA A 72 1.87 3.45 -0.03
C ALA A 72 3.37 3.33 0.32
N ALA A 73 4.15 4.40 0.14
CA ALA A 73 5.57 4.42 0.50
C ALA A 73 5.76 4.21 2.02
N LEU A 74 4.99 4.92 2.86
CA LEU A 74 5.01 4.74 4.31
C LEU A 74 4.65 3.30 4.72
N HIS A 75 3.63 2.71 4.10
CA HIS A 75 3.24 1.32 4.34
C HIS A 75 4.36 0.34 3.97
N GLY A 76 4.99 0.51 2.80
CA GLY A 76 6.14 -0.29 2.37
C GLY A 76 7.33 -0.20 3.32
N VAL A 77 7.66 1.01 3.79
CA VAL A 77 8.72 1.23 4.79
C VAL A 77 8.38 0.51 6.10
N ALA A 78 7.15 0.66 6.60
CA ALA A 78 6.69 -0.01 7.82
C ALA A 78 6.80 -1.54 7.70
N LEU A 79 6.35 -2.11 6.58
CA LEU A 79 6.49 -3.54 6.29
C LEU A 79 7.96 -3.99 6.24
N GLY A 80 8.84 -3.20 5.63
CA GLY A 80 10.28 -3.47 5.61
C GLY A 80 10.92 -3.47 7.00
N MET A 81 10.58 -2.48 7.84
CA MET A 81 11.09 -2.36 9.21
C MET A 81 10.64 -3.52 10.09
N VAL A 82 9.36 -3.86 10.03
CA VAL A 82 8.75 -4.91 10.84
C VAL A 82 9.19 -6.30 10.34
N GLY A 83 9.18 -6.51 9.02
CA GLY A 83 9.63 -7.75 8.38
C GLY A 83 11.07 -8.12 8.66
N ARG A 84 11.98 -7.14 8.75
CA ARG A 84 13.38 -7.40 9.14
C ARG A 84 13.51 -8.05 10.52
N ARG A 85 12.56 -7.78 11.43
CA ARG A 85 12.55 -8.27 12.82
C ARG A 85 11.81 -9.60 12.98
N ARG A 86 11.09 -10.07 11.96
CA ARG A 86 10.31 -11.32 12.02
C ARG A 86 11.24 -12.53 12.10
N LYS A 87 11.26 -13.19 13.26
CA LYS A 87 11.95 -14.47 13.49
C LYS A 87 11.13 -15.63 12.92
N GLY A 88 11.80 -16.71 12.53
CA GLY A 88 11.15 -17.96 12.11
C GLY A 88 10.54 -17.96 10.70
N ALA A 89 10.79 -16.93 9.88
CA ALA A 89 10.40 -16.91 8.47
C ALA A 89 11.63 -16.68 7.57
N PRO A 90 11.79 -17.46 6.48
CA PRO A 90 12.89 -17.25 5.54
C PRO A 90 12.75 -15.87 4.87
N TRP A 91 13.87 -15.27 4.46
CA TRP A 91 13.90 -13.91 3.92
C TRP A 91 13.02 -13.73 2.68
N TRP A 92 12.97 -14.71 1.78
CA TRP A 92 12.16 -14.66 0.56
C TRP A 92 10.67 -14.62 0.87
N ALA A 93 10.21 -15.36 1.89
CA ALA A 93 8.80 -15.36 2.29
C ALA A 93 8.40 -14.00 2.87
N ARG A 94 9.32 -13.36 3.62
CA ARG A 94 9.11 -12.00 4.15
C ARG A 94 9.01 -10.97 3.03
N VAL A 95 9.88 -11.07 2.03
CA VAL A 95 9.83 -10.20 0.84
C VAL A 95 8.53 -10.42 0.08
N LEU A 96 8.16 -11.68 -0.20
CA LEU A 96 6.96 -12.00 -0.95
C LEU A 96 5.69 -11.52 -0.24
N VAL A 97 5.50 -11.89 1.03
CA VAL A 97 4.31 -11.46 1.79
C VAL A 97 4.29 -9.94 1.97
N GLY A 98 5.44 -9.32 2.24
CA GLY A 98 5.55 -7.87 2.33
C GLY A 98 5.16 -7.18 1.02
N LEU A 99 5.64 -7.67 -0.12
CA LEU A 99 5.32 -7.13 -1.44
C LEU A 99 3.83 -7.29 -1.76
N LEU A 100 3.25 -8.46 -1.52
CA LEU A 100 1.83 -8.71 -1.73
C LEU A 100 0.95 -7.82 -0.84
N ALA A 101 1.31 -7.67 0.44
CA ALA A 101 0.60 -6.79 1.37
C ALA A 101 0.69 -5.32 0.94
N TRP A 102 1.87 -4.88 0.51
CA TRP A 102 2.12 -3.53 0.03
C TRP A 102 1.32 -3.21 -1.24
N LEU A 103 1.41 -4.06 -2.25
CA LEU A 103 0.64 -3.92 -3.50
C LEU A 103 -0.85 -3.90 -3.20
N ALA A 104 -1.35 -4.84 -2.39
CA ALA A 104 -2.76 -4.88 -2.03
C ALA A 104 -3.22 -3.65 -1.24
N GLY A 105 -2.37 -3.11 -0.36
CA GLY A 105 -2.63 -1.87 0.35
C GLY A 105 -2.73 -0.67 -0.58
N TRP A 106 -1.82 -0.57 -1.56
CA TRP A 106 -1.82 0.53 -2.52
C TRP A 106 -3.05 0.51 -3.43
N GLU A 107 -3.47 -0.66 -3.91
CA GLU A 107 -4.73 -0.84 -4.64
C GLU A 107 -5.94 -0.36 -3.84
N LEU A 108 -6.00 -0.73 -2.56
CA LEU A 108 -7.09 -0.29 -1.69
C LEU A 108 -7.08 1.23 -1.51
N PHE A 109 -5.91 1.84 -1.30
CA PHE A 109 -5.82 3.31 -1.19
C PHE A 109 -6.29 4.01 -2.47
N ALA A 110 -5.86 3.54 -3.64
CA ALA A 110 -6.28 4.09 -4.92
C ALA A 110 -7.79 3.94 -5.16
N GLU A 111 -8.39 2.80 -4.78
CA GLU A 111 -9.82 2.62 -4.91
C GLU A 111 -10.62 3.42 -3.87
N PHE A 112 -10.14 3.53 -2.63
CA PHE A 112 -10.74 4.42 -1.64
C PHE A 112 -10.70 5.89 -2.08
N TYR A 113 -9.60 6.32 -2.71
CA TYR A 113 -9.53 7.64 -3.34
C TYR A 113 -10.63 7.81 -4.41
N THR A 114 -10.81 6.80 -5.27
CA THR A 114 -11.85 6.80 -6.30
C THR A 114 -13.26 6.89 -5.71
N VAL A 115 -13.54 6.12 -4.65
CA VAL A 115 -14.81 6.16 -3.92
C VAL A 115 -15.02 7.52 -3.29
N ALA A 116 -14.03 8.08 -2.60
CA ALA A 116 -14.11 9.37 -1.95
C ALA A 116 -14.35 10.50 -2.95
N ARG A 117 -13.67 10.48 -4.11
CA ARG A 117 -13.79 11.51 -5.14
C ARG A 117 -15.10 11.43 -5.91
N THR A 118 -15.64 10.23 -6.07
CA THR A 118 -16.89 10.00 -6.80
C THR A 118 -18.13 10.11 -5.90
N GLY A 119 -17.96 9.86 -4.60
CA GLY A 119 -19.02 9.91 -3.59
C GLY A 119 -20.20 8.98 -3.91
N SER A 120 -21.42 9.47 -3.69
CA SER A 120 -22.65 8.68 -3.88
C SER A 120 -22.88 8.20 -5.32
N ARG A 121 -22.23 8.82 -6.33
CA ARG A 121 -22.29 8.34 -7.71
C ARG A 121 -21.65 6.98 -7.87
N TYR A 122 -20.62 6.66 -7.10
CA TYR A 122 -19.93 5.37 -7.16
C TYR A 122 -20.93 4.24 -6.89
N THR A 123 -21.59 4.28 -5.73
CA THR A 123 -22.59 3.26 -5.33
C THR A 123 -23.76 3.17 -6.31
N ARG A 124 -24.20 4.31 -6.88
CA ARG A 124 -25.27 4.32 -7.89
C ARG A 124 -24.86 3.62 -9.19
N LEU A 125 -23.62 3.82 -9.64
CA LEU A 125 -23.12 3.18 -10.86
C LEU A 125 -23.08 1.66 -10.70
N TYR A 126 -22.49 1.17 -9.60
CA TYR A 126 -22.41 -0.28 -9.35
C TYR A 126 -23.76 -0.94 -9.08
N ARG A 127 -24.70 -0.21 -8.47
CA ARG A 127 -26.09 -0.69 -8.31
C ARG A 127 -26.80 -0.83 -9.66
N LYS A 128 -26.59 0.11 -10.58
CA LYS A 128 -27.20 0.10 -11.92
C LYS A 128 -26.56 -0.93 -12.86
N ALA A 129 -25.25 -1.11 -12.77
CA ALA A 129 -24.49 -1.98 -13.65
C ALA A 129 -24.77 -3.48 -13.46
N ARG A 130 -25.51 -3.86 -12.40
CA ARG A 130 -25.72 -5.27 -11.99
C ARG A 130 -24.41 -6.05 -11.94
N THR A 131 -23.33 -5.38 -11.54
CA THR A 131 -22.04 -6.00 -11.25
C THR A 131 -22.29 -7.26 -10.42
N PRO A 132 -21.74 -8.43 -10.78
CA PRO A 132 -21.93 -9.62 -9.99
C PRO A 132 -21.45 -9.32 -8.56
N MET A 133 -22.38 -9.29 -7.60
CA MET A 133 -22.04 -9.09 -6.18
C MET A 133 -20.86 -9.96 -5.70
N PRO A 134 -20.69 -11.21 -6.18
CA PRO A 134 -19.52 -12.02 -5.83
C PRO A 134 -18.20 -11.37 -6.23
N THR A 135 -18.03 -10.85 -7.45
CA THR A 135 -16.72 -10.37 -7.93
C THR A 135 -16.26 -9.13 -7.17
N ALA A 136 -17.19 -8.20 -6.92
CA ALA A 136 -16.88 -7.01 -6.14
C ALA A 136 -16.51 -7.36 -4.69
N LEU A 137 -17.26 -8.28 -4.07
CA LEU A 137 -16.96 -8.76 -2.72
C LEU A 137 -15.61 -9.48 -2.67
N PHE A 138 -15.32 -10.36 -3.63
CA PHE A 138 -14.04 -11.06 -3.72
C PHE A 138 -12.86 -10.11 -3.82
N PHE A 139 -12.98 -9.04 -4.62
CA PHE A 139 -11.95 -8.01 -4.68
C PHE A 139 -11.75 -7.36 -3.32
N TRP A 140 -12.80 -6.77 -2.73
CA TRP A 140 -12.66 -6.03 -1.47
C TRP A 140 -12.14 -6.90 -0.33
N VAL A 141 -12.72 -8.08 -0.14
CA VAL A 141 -12.32 -9.01 0.91
C VAL A 141 -10.92 -9.58 0.64
N GLY A 142 -10.64 -10.01 -0.59
CA GLY A 142 -9.34 -10.57 -0.96
C GLY A 142 -8.20 -9.57 -0.77
N MET A 143 -8.38 -8.35 -1.27
CA MET A 143 -7.39 -7.28 -1.11
C MET A 143 -7.20 -6.88 0.34
N TRP A 144 -8.28 -6.81 1.12
CA TRP A 144 -8.20 -6.52 2.55
C TRP A 144 -7.46 -7.61 3.33
N LEU A 145 -7.73 -8.89 3.03
CA LEU A 145 -7.02 -10.02 3.64
C LEU A 145 -5.53 -10.02 3.28
N LEU A 146 -5.17 -9.73 2.02
CA LEU A 146 -3.78 -9.61 1.60
C LEU A 146 -3.07 -8.45 2.30
N ALA A 147 -3.69 -7.26 2.30
CA ALA A 147 -3.10 -6.06 2.89
C ALA A 147 -2.98 -6.17 4.40
N VAL A 148 -4.09 -6.43 5.11
CA VAL A 148 -4.13 -6.47 6.58
C VAL A 148 -3.52 -7.76 7.10
N GLY A 149 -3.93 -8.91 6.57
CA GLY A 149 -3.42 -10.22 7.00
C GLY A 149 -1.92 -10.36 6.72
N GLY A 150 -1.45 -9.91 5.56
CA GLY A 150 -0.02 -9.88 5.25
C GLY A 150 0.76 -8.92 6.16
N SER A 151 0.23 -7.73 6.45
CA SER A 151 0.84 -6.79 7.39
C SER A 151 0.90 -7.35 8.82
N MET A 152 -0.18 -7.96 9.30
CA MET A 152 -0.23 -8.61 10.62
C MET A 152 0.70 -9.81 10.69
N TRP A 153 0.80 -10.60 9.63
CA TRP A 153 1.77 -11.68 9.54
C TRP A 153 3.20 -11.12 9.64
N MET A 154 3.52 -10.05 8.91
CA MET A 154 4.85 -9.41 9.04
C MET A 154 5.14 -8.97 10.47
N TRP A 155 4.12 -8.45 11.17
CA TRP A 155 4.19 -8.02 12.58
C TRP A 155 4.35 -9.16 13.59
N LYS A 156 3.65 -10.28 13.41
CA LYS A 156 3.55 -11.35 14.42
C LYS A 156 4.88 -12.09 14.62
N GLY A 157 5.77 -11.59 15.47
CA GLY A 157 7.10 -12.17 15.72
C GLY A 157 8.24 -11.18 15.48
N SER A 158 7.93 -9.93 15.17
CA SER A 158 8.89 -8.84 15.38
C SER A 158 8.95 -8.55 16.88
N GLU A 159 9.96 -9.07 17.58
CA GLU A 159 10.24 -8.62 18.95
C GLU A 159 10.58 -7.13 18.92
N PHE A 160 9.66 -6.30 19.39
CA PHE A 160 9.96 -4.90 19.66
C PHE A 160 10.75 -4.84 20.97
N ARG A 161 12.04 -5.18 20.89
CA ARG A 161 12.94 -5.01 22.02
C ARG A 161 13.26 -3.52 22.10
N VAL A 162 12.56 -2.80 22.98
CA VAL A 162 13.02 -1.49 23.44
C VAL A 162 14.35 -1.76 24.13
N GLN A 163 15.44 -1.46 23.44
CA GLN A 163 16.74 -1.34 24.08
C GLN A 163 16.61 -0.10 24.97
N SER A 164 16.17 -0.28 26.22
CA SER A 164 16.47 0.70 27.24
C SER A 164 17.99 0.79 27.24
N SER A 165 18.49 1.96 26.85
CA SER A 165 19.89 2.31 27.00
C SER A 165 20.25 2.03 28.45
N GLY A 166 20.95 0.92 28.68
CA GLY A 166 21.41 0.55 30.00
C GLY A 166 22.35 1.63 30.50
N PHE A 167 21.82 2.53 31.33
CA PHE A 167 22.62 3.36 32.20
C PHE A 167 23.24 2.41 33.24
N ARG A 168 24.40 1.86 32.88
CA ARG A 168 25.20 1.05 33.79
C ARG A 168 26.07 2.03 34.58
N VAL A 169 25.60 2.43 35.76
CA VAL A 169 26.45 3.12 36.74
C VAL A 169 27.61 2.18 37.04
N ARG A 170 28.80 2.59 36.65
CA ARG A 170 30.04 1.96 37.07
C ARG A 170 30.23 2.43 38.50
N ASP A 171 29.86 1.61 39.48
CA ASP A 171 30.26 1.85 40.87
C ASP A 171 31.78 1.87 40.89
N SER A 172 32.33 3.09 40.95
CA SER A 172 33.73 3.36 41.23
C SER A 172 34.04 2.77 42.61
N GLY A 173 34.87 1.74 42.63
CA GLY A 173 35.27 1.03 43.82
C GLY A 173 35.76 1.99 44.92
N PHE A 174 35.06 1.97 46.04
CA PHE A 174 35.53 2.52 47.31
C PHE A 174 36.21 1.37 48.06
N GLY A 175 37.53 1.23 47.87
CA GLY A 175 38.36 0.37 48.69
C GLY A 175 38.71 1.09 50.00
N VAL A 176 38.05 0.73 51.09
CA VAL A 176 38.51 1.12 52.44
C VAL A 176 39.51 0.07 52.89
N ARG A 177 40.81 0.39 52.78
CA ARG A 177 41.88 -0.36 53.42
C ARG A 177 41.92 0.05 54.90
N SER A 178 41.35 -0.77 55.78
CA SER A 178 41.65 -0.68 57.21
C SER A 178 43.07 -1.16 57.43
N LYS A 179 43.95 -0.27 57.90
CA LYS A 179 45.24 -0.66 58.47
C LYS A 179 44.98 -1.34 59.82
N GLU A 180 45.51 -2.54 59.98
CA GLU A 180 45.90 -3.10 61.28
C GLU A 180 47.03 -2.24 61.87
N GLU A 181 46.91 -1.87 63.14
CA GLU A 181 48.06 -1.53 63.99
C GLU A 181 47.81 -2.05 65.42
N SER A 182 48.73 -2.94 65.82
CA SER A 182 49.13 -3.45 67.15
C SER A 182 48.08 -3.94 68.15
#